data_AF-A0A960BG54-F1
#
_entry.id   AF-A0A960BG54-F1
#
_cell.length_a   1.000
_cell.length_b   1.000
_cell.length_c   1.000
_cell.angle_alpha   90.00
_cell.angle_beta   90.00
_cell.angle_gamma   90.00
#
_symmetry.space_group_name_H-M   'P 1'
#
loop_
_entity.id
_entity.type
_entity.pdbx_description
1 polymer ?
#
loop_
_entity_poly.entity_id
_entity_poly.type
_entity_poly.pdbx_seq_one_letter_code
_entity_poly.pdbx_strand_id
1 'polypeptide(L)' 'PYLLAMANSGPNTNGSQFFITVAPTAWLNRKHTIFGEVADQQSRDVVDAIAGVATGRQDRPLQDVVIEAIDIETVEN' A
#
# COMPACT_ATOMS: atom_id res chain seq x y z
N PRO A 1 -10.02 1.76 -4.64
CA PRO A 1 -8.55 1.77 -4.92
C PRO A 1 -7.91 2.83 -4.02
N TYR A 2 -6.58 2.82 -3.94
CA TYR A 2 -5.72 3.76 -3.21
C TYR A 2 -5.96 3.82 -1.69
N LEU A 3 -6.50 2.75 -1.12
CA LEU A 3 -6.62 2.57 0.33
C LEU A 3 -5.34 1.93 0.88
N LEU A 4 -4.82 2.50 1.97
CA LEU A 4 -3.70 1.98 2.76
C LEU A 4 -4.22 1.04 3.85
N ALA A 5 -3.71 -0.20 3.88
CA ALA A 5 -4.17 -1.23 4.80
C ALA A 5 -3.05 -2.14 5.32
N MET A 6 -3.26 -2.74 6.50
CA MET A 6 -2.30 -3.66 7.14
C MET A 6 -2.32 -5.03 6.47
N ALA A 7 -1.15 -5.54 6.07
CA ALA A 7 -0.97 -6.95 5.75
C ALA A 7 -0.92 -7.78 7.05
N ASN A 8 -1.39 -9.03 6.99
CA ASN A 8 -1.42 -9.94 8.15
C ASN A 8 -1.43 -11.40 7.70
N SER A 9 -1.24 -12.32 8.65
CA SER A 9 -1.33 -13.78 8.48
C SER A 9 -2.58 -14.36 9.20
N GLY A 10 -3.64 -13.56 9.30
CA GLY A 10 -4.85 -13.89 10.05
C GLY A 10 -5.16 -12.90 11.19
N PRO A 11 -6.28 -13.08 11.91
CA PRO A 11 -6.72 -12.17 12.96
C PRO A 11 -5.63 -11.91 14.01
N ASN A 12 -5.47 -10.65 14.41
CA ASN A 12 -4.52 -10.22 15.45
C ASN A 12 -3.03 -10.50 15.14
N THR A 13 -2.64 -10.53 13.86
CA THR A 13 -1.24 -10.73 13.43
C THR A 13 -0.66 -9.54 12.66
N ASN A 14 -1.20 -8.34 12.89
CA ASN A 14 -0.65 -7.11 12.31
C ASN A 14 0.77 -6.88 12.85
N GLY A 15 1.72 -6.64 11.95
CA GLY A 15 3.09 -6.24 12.25
C GLY A 15 3.36 -4.85 11.68
N SER A 16 4.37 -4.74 10.80
CA SER A 16 4.69 -3.51 10.08
C SER A 16 4.33 -3.53 8.60
N GLN A 17 4.05 -4.71 8.03
CA GLN A 17 3.74 -4.83 6.60
C GLN A 17 2.39 -4.19 6.29
N PHE A 18 2.35 -3.38 5.24
CA PHE A 18 1.16 -2.74 4.71
C PHE A 18 1.11 -2.92 3.19
N PHE A 19 -0.05 -2.61 2.60
CA PHE A 19 -0.24 -2.55 1.16
C PHE A 19 -1.15 -1.37 0.79
N ILE A 20 -1.05 -0.93 -0.47
CA ILE A 20 -1.95 0.06 -1.08
C ILE A 20 -2.74 -0.65 -2.18
N THR A 21 -4.05 -0.49 -2.19
CA THR A 21 -4.91 -1.09 -3.24
C THR A 21 -4.80 -0.33 -4.56
N VAL A 22 -4.80 -1.03 -5.70
CA VAL A 22 -4.87 -0.40 -7.05
C VAL A 22 -6.18 -0.71 -7.78
N ALA A 23 -7.03 -1.55 -7.19
CA ALA A 23 -8.35 -1.89 -7.69
C ALA A 23 -9.35 -2.06 -6.53
N PRO A 24 -10.66 -2.15 -6.78
CA PRO A 24 -11.63 -2.54 -5.75
C PRO A 24 -11.37 -3.98 -5.25
N THR A 25 -11.15 -4.14 -3.94
CA THR A 25 -10.81 -5.43 -3.31
C THR A 25 -11.78 -5.82 -2.20
N ALA A 26 -13.07 -5.94 -2.52
CA ALA A 26 -14.14 -6.16 -1.52
C ALA A 26 -13.95 -7.43 -0.66
N TRP A 27 -13.25 -8.44 -1.16
CA TRP A 27 -12.96 -9.69 -0.44
C TRP A 27 -11.97 -9.54 0.73
N LEU A 28 -11.26 -8.40 0.81
CA LEU A 28 -10.35 -8.05 1.91
C LEU A 28 -11.06 -7.32 3.06
N ASN A 29 -12.31 -6.87 2.85
CA ASN A 29 -13.07 -6.13 3.85
C ASN A 29 -13.21 -6.94 5.14
N ARG A 30 -13.03 -6.27 6.28
CA ARG A 30 -13.04 -6.85 7.64
C ARG A 30 -11.94 -7.90 7.92
N LYS A 31 -11.00 -8.12 6.98
CA LYS A 31 -9.83 -8.99 7.17
C LYS A 31 -8.53 -8.19 7.35
N HIS A 32 -8.45 -7.02 6.73
CA HIS A 32 -7.32 -6.11 6.80
C HIS A 32 -7.79 -4.74 7.31
N THR A 33 -7.07 -4.19 8.29
CA THR A 33 -7.37 -2.87 8.84
C THR A 33 -7.00 -1.81 7.82
N ILE A 34 -7.99 -1.04 7.35
CA ILE A 34 -7.78 0.17 6.56
C ILE A 34 -7.47 1.32 7.52
N PHE A 35 -6.41 2.07 7.28
CA PHE A 35 -5.96 3.15 8.18
C PHE A 35 -5.48 4.42 7.46
N GLY A 36 -5.67 4.51 6.14
CA GLY A 36 -5.36 5.71 5.38
C GLY A 36 -5.74 5.57 3.91
N GLU A 37 -5.50 6.63 3.16
CA GLU A 37 -5.69 6.68 1.72
C GLU A 37 -4.61 7.56 1.07
N VAL A 38 -4.33 7.32 -0.21
CA VAL A 38 -3.42 8.17 -0.99
C VAL A 38 -4.10 9.51 -1.28
N ALA A 39 -3.48 10.58 -0.80
CA ALA A 39 -4.09 11.90 -0.69
C ALA A 39 -4.43 12.55 -2.04
N ASP A 40 -3.48 12.61 -2.96
CA ASP A 40 -3.59 13.39 -4.19
C ASP A 40 -3.32 12.55 -5.46
N GLN A 41 -3.62 13.12 -6.64
CA GLN A 41 -3.48 12.43 -7.91
C GLN A 41 -2.02 12.13 -8.28
N GLN A 42 -1.10 13.06 -7.99
CA GLN A 42 0.32 12.85 -8.29
C GLN A 42 0.86 11.65 -7.52
N SER A 43 0.47 11.51 -6.24
CA SER A 43 0.80 10.37 -5.41
C SER A 43 0.16 9.07 -5.91
N ARG A 44 -1.07 9.12 -6.45
CA ARG A 44 -1.74 7.94 -7.07
C ARG A 44 -1.04 7.49 -8.35
N ASP A 45 -0.59 8.42 -9.17
CA ASP A 45 0.15 8.12 -10.41
C ASP A 45 1.46 7.37 -10.08
N VAL A 46 2.14 7.73 -8.98
CA VAL A 46 3.32 7.01 -8.48
C VAL A 46 2.97 5.60 -8.03
N VAL A 47 1.87 5.42 -7.30
CA VAL A 47 1.39 4.08 -6.90
C VAL A 47 1.10 3.21 -8.12
N ASP A 48 0.44 3.77 -9.14
CA ASP A 48 0.14 3.04 -10.38
C ASP A 48 1.41 2.68 -11.17
N ALA A 49 2.40 3.59 -11.20
CA ALA A 49 3.69 3.32 -11.80
C ALA A 49 4.44 2.17 -11.08
N ILE A 50 4.42 2.17 -9.73
CA ILE A 50 5.00 1.11 -8.91
C ILE A 50 4.28 -0.23 -9.16
N ALA A 51 2.94 -0.22 -9.25
CA ALA A 51 2.17 -1.43 -9.50
C ALA A 51 2.40 -2.03 -10.90
N GLY A 52 2.86 -1.21 -11.85
CA GLY A 52 3.18 -1.61 -13.22
C GLY A 52 4.63 -2.04 -13.47
N VAL A 53 5.51 -2.02 -12.46
CA VAL A 53 6.92 -2.42 -12.65
C VAL A 53 7.03 -3.90 -13.01
N ALA A 54 8.07 -4.26 -13.78
CA ALA A 54 8.32 -5.65 -14.12
C ALA A 54 8.66 -6.47 -12.85
N THR A 55 7.95 -7.59 -12.66
CA THR A 55 8.14 -8.50 -11.54
C THR A 55 8.75 -9.83 -11.98
N GLY A 56 9.47 -10.46 -11.07
CA GLY A 56 10.05 -11.79 -11.21
C GLY A 56 9.28 -12.82 -10.40
N ARG A 57 10.01 -13.77 -9.81
CA ARG A 57 9.44 -14.85 -9.00
C ARG A 57 8.73 -14.28 -7.75
N GLN A 58 7.57 -14.84 -7.42
CA GLN A 58 6.76 -14.45 -6.23
C GLN A 58 6.38 -12.96 -6.24
N ASP A 59 6.13 -12.41 -7.42
CA ASP A 59 5.70 -11.02 -7.62
C ASP A 59 6.69 -9.96 -7.08
N ARG A 60 7.95 -10.35 -6.82
CA ARG A 60 9.00 -9.40 -6.41
C ARG A 60 9.44 -8.55 -7.61
N PRO A 61 9.50 -7.21 -7.49
CA PRO A 61 10.07 -6.35 -8.53
C PRO A 61 11.47 -6.79 -8.98
N LEU A 62 11.74 -6.72 -10.29
CA LEU A 62 13.07 -7.01 -10.86
C LEU A 62 14.12 -5.94 -10.50
N GLN A 63 13.65 -4.70 -10.33
CA GLN A 63 14.42 -3.58 -9.81
C GLN A 63 13.79 -3.20 -8.46
N ASP A 64 14.60 -3.05 -7.42
CA ASP A 64 14.09 -2.79 -6.08
C ASP A 64 13.35 -1.44 -6.04
N VAL A 65 12.13 -1.44 -5.48
CA VAL A 65 11.35 -0.25 -5.17
C VAL A 65 11.52 0.01 -3.67
N VAL A 66 12.28 1.04 -3.31
CA VAL A 66 12.74 1.28 -1.94
C VAL A 66 12.07 2.51 -1.37
N ILE A 67 11.54 2.39 -0.14
CA ILE A 67 11.14 3.55 0.67
C ILE A 67 12.41 4.09 1.31
N GLU A 68 12.87 5.25 0.87
CA GLU A 68 14.13 5.85 1.36
C GLU A 68 13.94 6.53 2.72
N ALA A 69 12.82 7.22 2.91
CA ALA A 69 12.46 7.93 4.13
C ALA A 69 10.94 8.02 4.27
N ILE A 70 10.49 8.32 5.49
CA ILE A 70 9.09 8.64 5.79
C ILE A 70 9.09 9.91 6.65
N ASP A 71 8.53 10.98 6.12
CA ASP A 71 8.29 12.23 6.84
C ASP A 71 6.85 12.25 7.34
N ILE A 72 6.67 12.61 8.62
CA ILE A 72 5.37 12.68 9.27
C ILE A 72 5.10 14.14 9.61
N GLU A 73 4.04 14.69 9.01
CA GLU A 73 3.63 16.07 9.21
C GLU A 73 2.27 16.13 9.93
N THR A 74 2.15 17.08 10.85
CA THR A 74 0.85 17.40 11.44
C THR A 74 0.09 18.28 10.47
N VAL A 75 -1.05 17.81 10.00
CA VAL A 75 -1.98 18.62 9.21
C VAL A 75 -2.87 19.39 10.19
N GLU A 76 -2.74 20.72 10.22
CA GLU A 76 -3.70 21.56 10.92
C GLU A 76 -5.00 21.61 10.12
N ASN A 77 -6.14 21.42 10.81
CA ASN A 77 -7.48 21.46 10.21
C ASN A 77 -8.01 22.90 10.11
#